data_AF-A0A8J6QC39-F1
#
_entry.id   AF-A0A8J6QC39-F1
#
_cell.length_a   1.000
_cell.length_b   1.000
_cell.length_c   1.000
_cell.angle_alpha   90.00
_cell.angle_beta   90.00
_cell.angle_gamma   90.00
#
_symmetry.space_group_name_H-M   'P 1'
#
loop_
_entity.id
_entity.type
_entity.pdbx_description
1 polymer ?
#
loop_
_entity_poly.entity_id
_entity_poly.type
_entity_poly.pdbx_seq_one_letter_code
_entity_poly.pdbx_strand_id
1 'polypeptide(L)'
;MALRFSVVALLSLFGVAGLAQWRLLPPPAMRTGASTDRVLADLASQEALQDGRARATEALGQFVGGQITRYFWGSFTGYLDVLGLETPEDMEARISEAPERVQLLLIPRGGDERYVAQVQAEDNVPRGVACSGRGEPGSFRLERDALHCPPGWSPLELPTRRPADRRG
;
A
#
# COMPACT_ATOMS: atom_id res chain seq x y z
N MET A 1 -3.55 69.85 4.95
CA MET A 1 -2.51 69.47 5.94
C MET A 1 -3.08 68.90 7.26
N ALA A 2 -4.35 68.51 7.37
CA ALA A 2 -4.91 67.99 8.63
C ALA A 2 -5.09 66.44 8.65
N LEU A 3 -5.25 65.79 7.49
CA LEU A 3 -5.51 64.34 7.43
C LEU A 3 -4.27 63.45 7.64
N ARG A 4 -3.06 63.97 7.45
CA ARG A 4 -1.82 63.17 7.52
C ARG A 4 -1.33 62.91 8.94
N PHE A 5 -1.70 63.73 9.91
CA PHE A 5 -1.30 63.57 11.31
C PHE A 5 -2.11 62.49 12.05
N SER A 6 -3.35 62.24 11.63
CA SER A 6 -4.22 61.27 12.31
C SER A 6 -3.82 59.81 12.07
N VAL A 7 -3.24 59.51 10.90
CA VAL A 7 -2.82 58.14 10.55
C VAL A 7 -1.51 57.77 11.25
N VAL A 8 -0.59 58.71 11.39
CA VAL A 8 0.70 58.49 12.08
C VAL A 8 0.50 58.30 13.58
N ALA A 9 -0.46 59.00 14.20
CA ALA A 9 -0.79 58.84 15.61
C ALA A 9 -1.48 57.50 15.94
N LEU A 10 -2.26 56.95 15.01
CA LEU A 10 -2.88 55.63 15.17
C LEU A 10 -1.88 54.48 15.03
N LEU A 11 -0.89 54.61 14.13
CA LEU A 11 0.15 53.60 13.92
C LEU A 11 1.17 53.56 15.08
N SER A 12 1.48 54.69 15.71
CA SER A 12 2.41 54.71 16.85
C SER A 12 1.81 54.09 18.12
N LEU A 13 0.49 54.17 18.33
CA LEU A 13 -0.20 53.55 19.46
C LEU A 13 -0.27 52.01 19.35
N PHE A 14 -0.33 51.46 18.14
CA PHE A 14 -0.29 50.00 17.92
C PHE A 14 1.13 49.41 18.03
N GLY A 15 2.19 50.23 17.90
CA GLY A 15 3.57 49.77 17.96
C GLY A 15 4.08 49.40 19.36
N VAL A 16 3.45 49.90 20.43
CA VAL A 16 3.99 49.77 21.80
C VAL A 16 3.30 48.64 22.61
N ALA A 17 2.14 48.15 22.18
CA ALA A 17 1.42 47.06 22.87
C ALA A 17 1.99 45.65 22.59
N GLY A 18 2.92 45.51 21.63
CA GLY A 18 3.45 44.21 21.20
C GLY A 18 4.62 43.65 22.02
N LEU A 19 5.23 44.43 22.94
CA LEU A 19 6.49 44.04 23.59
C LEU A 19 6.36 43.63 25.07
N ALA A 20 5.18 43.74 25.67
CA ALA A 20 5.04 43.61 27.13
C ALA A 20 4.55 42.24 27.63
N GLN A 21 4.19 41.31 26.74
CA GLN A 21 3.57 40.07 27.21
C GLN A 21 4.02 38.88 26.38
N TRP A 22 5.22 38.39 26.68
CA TRP A 22 5.52 36.96 26.65
C TRP A 22 6.57 36.71 27.74
N ARG A 23 6.10 36.61 28.98
CA ARG A 23 6.83 35.87 29.99
C ARG A 23 6.88 34.43 29.50
N LEU A 24 8.04 34.03 28.99
CA LEU A 24 8.45 32.65 28.79
C LEU A 24 8.23 31.89 30.12
N LEU A 25 7.06 31.29 30.28
CA LEU A 25 6.92 30.12 31.13
C LEU A 25 7.69 29.01 30.41
N PRO A 26 8.72 28.40 31.03
CA PRO A 26 9.27 27.18 30.46
C PRO A 26 8.13 26.16 30.36
N PRO A 27 7.98 25.45 29.21
CA PRO A 27 7.06 24.33 29.17
C PRO A 27 7.49 23.33 30.25
N PRO A 28 6.56 22.67 30.95
CA PRO A 28 6.91 21.59 31.85
C PRO A 28 7.59 20.48 31.05
N ALA A 29 8.92 20.49 31.05
CA ALA A 29 9.73 19.35 30.72
C ALA A 29 9.39 18.28 31.76
N MET A 30 8.60 17.28 31.37
CA MET A 30 8.40 15.96 31.99
C MET A 30 7.00 15.43 31.62
N ARG A 31 6.84 15.08 30.33
CA ARG A 31 5.88 14.06 29.86
C ARG A 31 6.18 13.56 28.44
N THR A 32 7.32 13.95 27.88
CA THR A 32 7.70 13.63 26.51
C THR A 32 8.10 12.18 26.33
N GLY A 33 8.77 11.54 27.30
CA GLY A 33 9.24 10.14 27.17
C GLY A 33 8.12 9.16 26.82
N ALA A 34 7.05 9.12 27.62
CA ALA A 34 5.92 8.22 27.34
C ALA A 34 5.13 8.58 26.06
N SER A 35 5.18 9.85 25.61
CA SER A 35 4.57 10.24 24.34
C SER A 35 5.45 9.92 23.14
N THR A 36 6.78 10.06 23.26
CA THR A 36 7.73 9.70 22.20
C THR A 36 7.77 8.19 22.01
N ASP A 37 7.76 7.41 23.09
CA ASP A 37 7.75 5.95 23.02
C ASP A 37 6.49 5.42 22.33
N ARG A 38 5.33 6.04 22.57
CA ARG A 38 4.07 5.69 21.88
C ARG A 38 4.10 6.03 20.40
N VAL A 39 4.65 7.20 20.05
CA VAL A 39 4.77 7.61 18.64
C VAL A 39 5.77 6.72 17.89
N LEU A 40 6.89 6.36 18.51
CA LEU A 40 7.87 5.45 17.91
C LEU A 40 7.28 4.04 17.73
N ALA A 41 6.52 3.54 18.70
CA ALA A 41 5.82 2.26 18.57
C ALA A 41 4.77 2.28 17.46
N ASP A 42 4.01 3.37 17.33
CA ASP A 42 3.04 3.55 16.24
C ASP A 42 3.73 3.59 14.87
N LEU A 43 4.80 4.37 14.73
CA LEU A 43 5.60 4.42 13.50
C LEU A 43 6.18 3.06 13.11
N ALA A 44 6.79 2.35 14.07
CA ALA A 44 7.31 1.01 13.83
C ALA A 44 6.20 0.04 13.37
N SER A 45 4.99 0.18 13.92
CA SER A 45 3.85 -0.62 13.50
C SER A 45 3.39 -0.28 12.07
N GLN A 46 3.39 1.00 11.71
CA GLN A 46 3.03 1.47 10.36
C GLN A 46 4.07 1.06 9.32
N GLU A 47 5.36 1.15 9.65
CA GLU A 47 6.45 0.67 8.80
C GLU A 47 6.36 -0.83 8.55
N ALA A 48 6.07 -1.63 9.59
CA ALA A 48 5.90 -3.07 9.45
C ALA A 48 4.70 -3.42 8.52
N LEU A 49 3.59 -2.69 8.64
CA LEU A 49 2.44 -2.87 7.74
C LEU A 49 2.78 -2.47 6.29
N GLN A 50 3.51 -1.37 6.11
CA GLN A 50 3.93 -0.91 4.79
C GLN A 50 4.91 -1.87 4.13
N ASP A 51 5.89 -2.38 4.88
CA ASP A 51 6.84 -3.39 4.40
C ASP A 51 6.12 -4.69 4.01
N GLY A 52 5.20 -5.17 4.86
CA GLY A 52 4.38 -6.34 4.55
C GLY A 52 3.58 -6.14 3.26
N ARG A 53 2.97 -4.96 3.06
CA ARG A 53 2.26 -4.61 1.83
C ARG A 53 3.18 -4.62 0.60
N ALA A 54 4.40 -4.11 0.73
CA ALA A 54 5.37 -4.08 -0.36
C ALA A 54 5.78 -5.51 -0.77
N ARG A 55 6.13 -6.35 0.21
CA ARG A 55 6.50 -7.76 -0.03
C ARG A 55 5.36 -8.57 -0.61
N ALA A 56 4.13 -8.36 -0.14
CA ALA A 56 2.94 -8.96 -0.74
C ALA A 56 2.75 -8.52 -2.20
N THR A 57 2.85 -7.22 -2.48
CA THR A 57 2.66 -6.68 -3.83
C THR A 57 3.71 -7.22 -4.80
N GLU A 58 4.95 -7.36 -4.36
CA GLU A 58 6.02 -7.99 -5.13
C GLU A 58 5.70 -9.46 -5.44
N ALA A 59 5.41 -10.27 -4.41
CA ALA A 59 5.09 -11.69 -4.57
C ALA A 59 3.88 -11.91 -5.49
N LEU A 60 2.82 -11.10 -5.33
CA LEU A 60 1.63 -11.14 -6.19
C LEU A 60 1.95 -10.73 -7.64
N GLY A 61 2.80 -9.72 -7.84
CA GLY A 61 3.24 -9.31 -9.18
C GLY A 61 4.03 -10.40 -9.89
N GLN A 62 4.95 -11.05 -9.17
CA GLN A 62 5.71 -12.19 -9.68
C GLN A 62 4.80 -13.39 -9.99
N PHE A 63 3.81 -13.67 -9.14
CA PHE A 63 2.78 -14.69 -9.38
C PHE A 63 1.98 -14.41 -10.64
N VAL A 64 1.43 -13.20 -10.79
CA VAL A 64 0.65 -12.82 -11.99
C VAL A 64 1.48 -12.96 -13.25
N GLY A 65 2.70 -12.41 -13.27
CA GLY A 65 3.59 -12.50 -14.42
C GLY A 65 4.03 -13.93 -14.73
N GLY A 66 4.28 -14.73 -13.70
CA GLY A 66 4.64 -16.15 -13.82
C GLY A 66 3.51 -16.98 -14.42
N GLN A 67 2.28 -16.81 -13.94
CA GLN A 67 1.11 -17.52 -14.45
C GLN A 67 0.77 -17.14 -15.89
N ILE A 68 0.80 -15.84 -16.23
CA ILE A 68 0.60 -15.38 -17.61
C ILE A 68 1.64 -16.01 -18.55
N THR A 69 2.92 -16.00 -18.15
CA THR A 69 4.00 -16.61 -18.94
C THR A 69 3.83 -18.12 -19.06
N ARG A 70 3.42 -18.79 -17.97
CA ARG A 70 3.21 -20.24 -17.95
C ARG A 70 2.01 -20.67 -18.80
N TYR A 71 0.93 -19.91 -18.78
CA TYR A 71 -0.29 -20.22 -19.52
C TYR A 71 -0.05 -20.32 -21.02
N PHE A 72 0.92 -19.57 -21.57
CA PHE A 72 1.37 -19.72 -22.95
C PHE A 72 1.85 -21.14 -23.29
N TRP A 73 2.28 -21.91 -22.29
CA TRP A 73 2.71 -23.31 -22.42
C TRP A 73 1.60 -24.33 -22.10
N GLY A 74 0.36 -23.87 -21.89
CA GLY A 74 -0.83 -24.72 -21.93
C GLY A 74 -1.71 -24.74 -20.68
N SER A 75 -1.25 -24.27 -19.52
CA SER A 75 -2.12 -24.16 -18.33
C SER A 75 -1.57 -23.23 -17.25
N PHE A 76 -2.40 -22.93 -16.25
CA PHE A 76 -1.96 -22.40 -14.97
C PHE A 76 -1.34 -23.49 -14.08
N THR A 77 -0.73 -23.09 -12.97
CA THR A 77 -0.21 -24.01 -11.94
C THR A 77 -0.69 -23.63 -10.55
N GLY A 78 -1.13 -24.61 -9.77
CA GLY A 78 -1.43 -24.44 -8.35
C GLY A 78 -0.21 -24.36 -7.43
N TYR A 79 1.01 -24.43 -7.98
CA TYR A 79 2.25 -24.58 -7.22
C TYR A 79 3.20 -23.37 -7.41
N LEU A 80 3.65 -22.77 -6.29
CA LEU A 80 4.55 -21.59 -6.29
C LEU A 80 5.98 -21.91 -6.71
N ASP A 81 6.48 -23.07 -6.31
CA ASP A 81 7.84 -23.54 -6.62
C ASP A 81 8.07 -23.71 -8.13
N VAL A 82 7.04 -24.15 -8.87
CA VAL A 82 7.04 -24.20 -10.34
C VAL A 82 7.23 -22.81 -10.95
N LEU A 83 6.75 -21.76 -10.28
CA LEU A 83 6.94 -20.37 -10.69
C LEU A 83 8.25 -19.76 -10.14
N GLY A 84 9.01 -20.52 -9.35
CA GLY A 84 10.20 -20.04 -8.65
C GLY A 84 9.86 -18.99 -7.58
N LEU A 85 8.68 -19.10 -6.96
CA LEU A 85 8.20 -18.17 -5.94
C LEU A 85 8.23 -18.80 -4.56
N GLU A 86 8.61 -17.98 -3.59
CA GLU A 86 8.57 -18.33 -2.17
C GLU A 86 7.47 -17.53 -1.49
N THR A 87 6.86 -18.14 -0.46
CA THR A 87 5.89 -17.43 0.36
C THR A 87 6.61 -16.50 1.33
N PRO A 88 6.23 -15.22 1.44
CA PRO A 88 6.80 -14.34 2.45
C PRO A 88 6.69 -14.94 3.86
N GLU A 89 7.77 -14.89 4.65
CA GLU A 89 7.89 -15.63 5.92
C GLU A 89 6.78 -15.33 6.95
N ASP A 90 6.27 -14.11 6.94
CA ASP A 90 5.24 -13.58 7.83
C ASP A 90 3.81 -13.68 7.26
N MET A 91 3.63 -14.49 6.21
CA MET A 91 2.34 -14.69 5.55
C MET A 91 2.03 -16.17 5.34
N GLU A 92 0.75 -16.51 5.41
CA GLU A 92 0.22 -17.78 4.89
C GLU A 92 -0.17 -17.59 3.42
N ALA A 93 0.24 -18.51 2.55
CA ALA A 93 -0.20 -18.55 1.15
C ALA A 93 -1.25 -19.64 0.95
N ARG A 94 -2.35 -19.28 0.30
CA ARG A 94 -3.37 -20.22 -0.17
C ARG A 94 -3.55 -20.09 -1.67
N ILE A 95 -3.47 -21.21 -2.37
CA ILE A 95 -3.68 -21.25 -3.81
C ILE A 95 -4.96 -22.01 -4.12
N SER A 96 -5.74 -21.47 -5.05
CA SER A 96 -6.87 -22.13 -5.66
C SER A 96 -6.68 -22.13 -7.17
N GLU A 97 -6.70 -23.32 -7.77
CA GLU A 97 -6.57 -23.52 -9.21
C GLU A 97 -7.89 -24.07 -9.78
N ALA A 98 -8.25 -23.58 -10.95
CA ALA A 98 -9.31 -24.09 -11.80
C ALA A 98 -8.88 -23.95 -13.29
N PRO A 99 -9.55 -24.61 -14.24
CA PRO A 99 -9.07 -24.68 -15.63
C PRO A 99 -8.73 -23.32 -16.27
N GLU A 100 -9.61 -22.33 -16.08
CA GLU A 100 -9.46 -20.99 -16.68
C GLU A 100 -9.04 -19.92 -15.66
N ARG A 101 -8.70 -20.30 -14.43
CA ARG A 101 -8.29 -19.31 -13.42
C ARG A 101 -7.41 -19.90 -12.34
N VAL A 102 -6.51 -19.08 -11.82
CA VAL A 102 -5.70 -19.40 -10.65
C VAL A 102 -5.62 -18.18 -9.73
N GLN A 103 -5.71 -18.44 -8.43
CA GLN A 103 -5.74 -17.41 -7.41
C GLN A 103 -4.71 -17.72 -6.33
N LEU A 104 -3.98 -16.68 -5.91
CA LEU A 104 -3.11 -16.70 -4.74
C LEU A 104 -3.65 -15.70 -3.73
N LEU A 105 -3.96 -16.17 -2.53
CA LEU A 105 -4.31 -15.35 -1.37
C LEU A 105 -3.14 -15.39 -0.38
N LEU A 106 -2.64 -14.21 -0.01
CA LEU A 106 -1.65 -14.00 1.03
C LEU A 106 -2.34 -13.42 2.27
N ILE A 107 -2.15 -14.08 3.40
CA ILE A 107 -2.74 -13.74 4.68
C ILE A 107 -1.59 -13.41 5.64
N PRO A 108 -1.34 -12.13 5.93
CA PRO A 108 -0.38 -11.73 6.95
C PRO A 108 -0.73 -12.30 8.32
N ARG A 109 0.28 -12.65 9.12
CA ARG A 109 0.06 -13.10 10.51
C ARG A 109 -0.48 -12.00 11.43
N GLY A 110 -0.29 -10.74 11.06
CA GLY A 110 -0.74 -9.57 11.81
C GLY A 110 -1.57 -8.61 10.95
N GLY A 111 -2.58 -7.99 11.56
CA GLY A 111 -3.52 -7.11 10.88
C GLY A 111 -4.67 -7.85 10.18
N ASP A 112 -5.63 -7.08 9.67
CA ASP A 112 -6.82 -7.60 8.99
C ASP A 112 -6.74 -7.48 7.46
N GLU A 113 -5.75 -6.75 6.95
CA GLU A 113 -5.53 -6.58 5.51
C GLU A 113 -4.94 -7.87 4.92
N ARG A 114 -5.52 -8.28 3.80
CA ARG A 114 -5.14 -9.46 3.03
C ARG A 114 -4.88 -9.04 1.59
N TYR A 115 -4.10 -9.85 0.90
CA TYR A 115 -3.68 -9.56 -0.46
C TYR A 115 -4.01 -10.73 -1.36
N VAL A 116 -4.64 -10.47 -2.50
CA VAL A 116 -5.05 -11.52 -3.43
C VAL A 116 -4.60 -11.15 -4.83
N ALA A 117 -4.10 -12.12 -5.57
CA ALA A 117 -4.00 -12.02 -7.02
C ALA A 117 -4.82 -13.11 -7.69
N GLN A 118 -5.45 -12.77 -8.79
CA GLN A 118 -6.07 -13.74 -9.68
C GLN A 118 -5.55 -13.53 -11.09
N VAL A 119 -5.28 -14.64 -11.77
CA VAL A 119 -5.11 -14.69 -13.21
C VAL A 119 -6.25 -15.53 -13.77
N GLN A 120 -6.93 -14.98 -14.77
CA GLN A 120 -8.02 -15.64 -15.48
C GLN A 120 -7.74 -15.58 -16.98
N ALA A 121 -8.03 -16.65 -17.69
CA ALA A 121 -8.03 -16.66 -19.14
C ALA A 121 -9.49 -16.72 -19.65
N GLU A 122 -9.77 -15.90 -20.64
CA GLU A 122 -10.98 -15.98 -21.46
C GLU A 122 -10.52 -15.89 -22.92
N ASP A 123 -11.06 -16.72 -23.80
CA ASP A 123 -10.61 -16.84 -25.20
C ASP A 123 -9.09 -17.04 -25.38
N ASN A 124 -8.45 -17.79 -24.46
CA ASN A 124 -7.00 -18.04 -24.37
C ASN A 124 -6.15 -16.79 -24.10
N VAL A 125 -6.77 -15.73 -23.60
CA VAL A 125 -6.12 -14.46 -23.36
C VAL A 125 -6.02 -14.24 -21.84
N PRO A 126 -4.86 -14.47 -21.22
CA PRO A 126 -4.74 -14.36 -19.77
C PRO A 126 -4.72 -12.88 -19.33
N ARG A 127 -5.45 -12.59 -18.26
CA ARG A 127 -5.55 -11.29 -17.59
C ARG A 127 -5.33 -11.49 -16.10
N GLY A 128 -4.52 -10.63 -15.51
CA GLY A 128 -4.18 -10.71 -14.09
C GLY A 128 -4.48 -9.41 -13.36
N VAL A 129 -4.85 -9.53 -12.10
CA VAL A 129 -5.01 -8.39 -11.18
C VAL A 129 -4.54 -8.80 -9.79
N ALA A 130 -4.05 -7.82 -9.04
CA ALA A 130 -3.80 -7.95 -7.61
C ALA A 130 -4.58 -6.90 -6.84
N CYS A 131 -5.04 -7.27 -5.66
CA CYS A 131 -5.95 -6.49 -4.85
C CYS A 131 -5.59 -6.61 -3.36
N SER A 132 -5.87 -5.57 -2.59
CA SER A 132 -5.85 -5.61 -1.13
C SER A 132 -7.24 -5.34 -0.56
N GLY A 133 -7.53 -5.91 0.60
CA GLY A 133 -8.85 -5.83 1.20
C GLY A 133 -8.89 -6.60 2.51
N ARG A 134 -10.10 -6.83 3.02
CA ARG A 134 -10.32 -7.55 4.28
C ARG A 134 -11.23 -8.75 4.06
N GLY A 135 -11.01 -9.80 4.86
CA GLY A 135 -11.80 -11.03 4.79
C GLY A 135 -11.46 -11.91 3.58
N GLU A 136 -12.41 -12.75 3.17
CA GLU A 136 -12.24 -13.59 1.98
C GLU A 136 -12.59 -12.80 0.71
N PRO A 137 -11.81 -12.94 -0.37
CA PRO A 137 -12.09 -12.25 -1.63
C PRO A 137 -13.38 -12.77 -2.26
N GLY A 138 -14.22 -11.85 -2.73
CA GLY A 138 -15.42 -12.18 -3.50
C GLY A 138 -15.13 -12.55 -4.95
N SER A 139 -16.14 -12.47 -5.80
CA SER A 139 -15.98 -12.71 -7.24
C SER A 139 -15.24 -11.56 -7.92
N PHE A 140 -14.20 -11.90 -8.68
CA PHE A 140 -13.57 -11.01 -9.63
C PHE A 140 -14.45 -10.89 -10.87
N ARG A 141 -14.35 -9.77 -11.57
CA ARG A 141 -15.09 -9.52 -12.80
C ARG A 141 -14.13 -9.27 -13.94
N LEU A 142 -14.26 -10.05 -15.00
CA LEU A 142 -13.59 -9.80 -16.26
C LEU A 142 -14.51 -8.93 -17.12
N GLU A 143 -14.08 -7.70 -17.40
CA GLU A 143 -14.84 -6.76 -18.21
C GLU A 143 -13.98 -6.27 -19.36
N ARG A 144 -14.42 -6.58 -20.58
CA ARG A 144 -13.68 -6.29 -21.82
C ARG A 144 -12.28 -6.91 -21.77
N ASP A 145 -11.27 -6.12 -21.45
CA ASP A 145 -9.86 -6.49 -21.47
C ASP A 145 -9.18 -6.44 -20.10
N ALA A 146 -9.94 -6.23 -19.02
CA ALA A 146 -9.37 -6.09 -17.69
C ALA A 146 -10.08 -6.97 -16.67
N LEU A 147 -9.27 -7.63 -15.84
CA LEU A 147 -9.75 -8.31 -14.64
C LEU A 147 -9.80 -7.29 -13.51
N HIS A 148 -10.94 -7.19 -12.83
CA HIS A 148 -11.18 -6.21 -11.79
C HIS A 148 -11.29 -6.85 -10.41
N CYS A 149 -10.82 -6.11 -9.40
CA CYS A 149 -10.94 -6.51 -8.01
C CYS A 149 -12.40 -6.72 -7.59
N PRO A 150 -12.65 -7.64 -6.64
CA PRO A 150 -13.97 -7.81 -6.04
C PRO A 150 -14.46 -6.52 -5.36
N PRO A 151 -15.78 -6.36 -5.18
CA PRO A 151 -16.32 -5.24 -4.40
C PRO A 151 -15.71 -5.16 -3.00
N GLY A 152 -15.32 -3.96 -2.56
CA GLY A 152 -14.68 -3.74 -1.25
C GLY A 152 -13.17 -4.04 -1.23
N TRP A 153 -12.59 -4.49 -2.35
CA TRP A 153 -11.16 -4.66 -2.52
C TRP A 153 -10.59 -3.56 -3.41
N SER A 154 -9.38 -3.10 -3.09
CA SER A 154 -8.69 -2.04 -3.81
C SER A 154 -7.60 -2.63 -4.71
N PRO A 155 -7.43 -2.14 -5.95
CA PRO A 155 -6.36 -2.62 -6.81
C PRO A 155 -4.99 -2.26 -6.23
N LEU A 156 -4.04 -3.18 -6.40
CA LEU A 156 -2.63 -2.96 -6.15
C LEU A 156 -1.90 -2.64 -7.45
N GLU A 157 -1.02 -1.66 -7.40
CA GLU A 157 -0.11 -1.38 -8.50
C GLU A 157 0.97 -2.45 -8.52
N LEU A 158 0.86 -3.38 -9.47
CA LEU A 158 1.86 -4.41 -9.64
C LEU A 158 3.13 -3.81 -10.24
N PRO A 159 4.31 -4.16 -9.73
CA PRO A 159 5.56 -3.77 -10.38
C PRO A 159 5.56 -4.38 -11.78
N THR A 160 5.48 -3.53 -12.81
CA THR A 160 5.74 -3.98 -14.17
C THR A 160 7.16 -4.51 -14.19
N ARG A 161 7.35 -5.80 -14.50
CA ARG A 161 8.67 -6.41 -14.65
C ARG A 161 9.45 -5.54 -15.64
N ARG A 162 10.39 -4.73 -15.17
CA ARG A 162 11.35 -4.09 -16.09
C ARG A 162 12.10 -5.26 -16.73
N PRO A 163 12.20 -5.33 -18.07
CA PRO A 163 13.05 -6.32 -18.70
C PRO A 163 14.44 -6.16 -18.07
N ALA A 164 15.00 -7.27 -17.57
CA ALA A 164 16.27 -7.27 -16.89
C ALA A 164 17.30 -6.49 -17.71
N ASP A 165 17.91 -5.47 -17.09
CA ASP A 165 19.05 -4.74 -17.62
C ASP A 165 20.16 -5.77 -17.88
N ARG A 166 20.23 -6.28 -19.11
CA ARG A 166 21.34 -7.11 -19.60
C ARG A 166 22.55 -6.19 -19.73
N ARG A 167 23.27 -5.97 -18.63
CA ARG A 167 24.67 -5.60 -18.69
C ARG A 167 25.48 -6.87 -18.92
N GLY A 168 25.73 -7.15 -20.20
CA GLY A 168 26.87 -7.93 -20.67
C GLY A 168 28.06 -7.01 -20.92
#